data_AF-H1W2R5-F1
#
_entry.id   AF-H1W2R5-F1
#
_cell.length_a   1.000
_cell.length_b   1.000
_cell.length_c   1.000
_cell.angle_alpha   90.00
_cell.angle_beta   90.00
_cell.angle_gamma   90.00
#
_symmetry.space_group_name_H-M   'P 1'
#
loop_
_entity.id
_entity.type
_entity.pdbx_description
1 polymer ?
#
loop_
_entity_poly.entity_id
_entity_poly.type
_entity_poly.pdbx_seq_one_letter_code
_entity_poly.pdbx_strand_id
1 'polypeptide(L)' 'MRAALDLVLARGGRYVGMVPEGCEAGDEIWVLKGCNAPFVLRRSAEREGARRIVGAAYVHGIMNGEAVEEGVEFEPVSIH' A
#
# COMPACT_ATOMS: atom_id res chain seq x y z
N MET A 1 -22.86 7.61 -10.28
CA MET A 1 -21.48 8.13 -10.28
C MET A 1 -20.56 6.98 -9.86
N ARG A 2 -20.01 6.23 -10.82
CA ARG A 2 -18.84 5.39 -10.52
C ARG A 2 -17.66 6.35 -10.57
N ALA A 3 -17.07 6.68 -9.43
CA ALA A 3 -15.70 7.19 -9.47
C ALA A 3 -14.89 6.05 -10.10
N ALA A 4 -14.35 6.28 -11.30
CA ALA A 4 -13.31 5.40 -11.77
C ALA A 4 -12.21 5.47 -10.70
N LEU A 5 -11.86 4.33 -10.11
CA LEU A 5 -10.61 4.25 -9.40
C LEU A 5 -9.56 4.33 -10.50
N ASP A 6 -8.92 5.48 -10.64
CA ASP A 6 -7.81 5.65 -11.56
C ASP A 6 -6.67 4.79 -11.01
N LEU A 7 -6.56 3.58 -11.57
CA LEU A 7 -5.61 2.56 -11.16
C LEU A 7 -4.71 2.22 -12.32
N VAL A 8 -3.43 2.06 -12.02
CA VAL A 8 -2.40 1.66 -12.98
C VAL A 8 -1.84 0.29 -12.61
N LEU A 9 -1.46 -0.49 -13.63
CA LEU A 9 -0.82 -1.79 -13.41
C LEU A 9 0.62 -1.58 -12.93
N ALA A 10 0.97 -2.22 -11.82
CA ALA A 10 2.32 -2.21 -11.27
C ALA A 10 2.85 -3.64 -11.11
N ARG A 11 4.17 -3.79 -11.27
CA ARG A 11 4.89 -5.05 -11.08
C ARG A 11 6.12 -4.84 -10.22
N GLY A 12 6.34 -5.72 -9.24
CA GLY A 12 7.51 -5.72 -8.38
C GLY A 12 7.90 -7.13 -7.99
N GLY A 13 9.08 -7.59 -8.41
CA GLY A 13 9.54 -8.97 -8.16
C GLY A 13 8.53 -10.02 -8.66
N ARG A 14 7.96 -10.79 -7.72
CA ARG A 14 6.94 -11.83 -7.98
C ARG A 14 5.50 -11.30 -7.93
N TYR A 15 5.29 -10.03 -7.61
CA TYR A 15 3.98 -9.44 -7.40
C TYR A 15 3.51 -8.65 -8.62
N VAL A 16 2.20 -8.70 -8.84
CA VAL A 16 1.46 -7.87 -9.80
C VAL A 16 0.27 -7.26 -9.07
N GLY A 17 -0.02 -5.99 -9.35
CA GLY A 17 -1.10 -5.29 -8.69
C GLY A 17 -1.62 -4.10 -9.49
N MET A 18 -2.74 -3.57 -9.02
CA MET A 18 -3.32 -2.31 -9.47
C MET A 18 -3.19 -1.31 -8.33
N VAL A 19 -2.49 -0.21 -8.58
CA VAL A 19 -2.17 0.83 -7.59
C VAL A 19 -2.80 2.16 -8.01
N PRO A 20 -3.03 3.12 -7.10
CA PRO A 20 -3.54 4.44 -7.45
C PRO A 20 -2.72 5.12 -8.56
N GLU A 21 -3.38 5.87 -9.43
CA GLU A 21 -2.72 6.79 -10.35
C GLU A 21 -1.85 7.79 -9.57
N GLY A 22 -0.66 8.10 -10.08
CA GLY A 22 0.33 8.94 -9.40
C GLY A 22 1.25 8.20 -8.41
N CYS A 23 1.16 6.87 -8.35
CA CYS A 23 2.23 6.06 -7.75
C CYS A 23 3.53 6.19 -8.55
N GLU A 24 4.66 6.18 -7.84
CA GLU A 24 5.99 6.36 -8.41
C GLU A 24 7.00 5.38 -7.79
N ALA A 25 8.15 5.21 -8.45
CA ALA A 25 9.20 4.34 -7.95
C ALA A 25 9.70 4.85 -6.58
N GLY A 26 9.75 3.95 -5.60
CA GLY A 26 10.06 4.29 -4.20
C GLY A 26 8.84 4.34 -3.29
N ASP A 27 7.62 4.31 -3.84
CA ASP A 27 6.42 4.03 -3.06
C ASP A 27 6.45 2.61 -2.49
N GLU A 28 5.91 2.47 -1.28
CA GLU A 28 5.96 1.24 -0.51
C GLU A 28 4.55 0.62 -0.41
N ILE A 29 4.44 -0.71 -0.58
CA ILE A 29 3.21 -1.45 -0.33
C ILE A 29 3.19 -1.91 1.13
N TRP A 30 2.18 -1.48 1.89
CA TRP A 30 2.01 -1.78 3.31
C TRP A 30 0.74 -2.59 3.54
N VAL A 31 0.82 -3.59 4.42
CA VAL A 31 -0.36 -4.26 4.98
C VAL A 31 -0.69 -3.59 6.31
N LEU A 32 -1.86 -2.93 6.36
CA LEU A 32 -2.32 -2.26 7.58
C LEU A 32 -3.25 -3.18 8.35
N LYS A 33 -2.97 -3.37 9.65
CA LYS A 33 -3.78 -4.22 10.54
C LYS A 33 -5.24 -3.75 10.56
N GLY A 34 -6.16 -4.68 10.28
CA GLY A 34 -7.60 -4.40 10.25
C GLY A 34 -8.13 -3.96 8.88
N CYS A 35 -7.28 -3.80 7.87
CA CYS A 35 -7.69 -3.55 6.49
C CYS A 35 -7.69 -4.85 5.67
N ASN A 36 -8.59 -4.95 4.69
CA ASN A 36 -8.67 -6.07 3.76
C ASN A 36 -7.87 -5.86 2.46
N ALA A 37 -7.31 -4.67 2.27
CA ALA A 37 -6.47 -4.31 1.13
C ALA A 37 -5.13 -3.74 1.62
N PRO A 38 -4.04 -3.97 0.88
CA PRO A 38 -2.80 -3.24 1.11
C PRO A 38 -2.95 -1.76 0.70
N PHE A 39 -2.07 -0.92 1.23
CA PHE A 39 -2.00 0.50 0.95
C PHE A 39 -0.65 0.87 0.36
N VAL A 40 -0.66 1.81 -0.58
CA VAL A 40 0.53 2.47 -1.05
C VAL A 40 0.83 3.64 -0.11
N LEU A 41 2.00 3.60 0.53
CA LEU A 41 2.52 4.68 1.37
C LEU A 41 3.76 5.30 0.73
N ARG A 42 3.89 6.62 0.87
CA ARG A 42 5.05 7.39 0.42
C ARG A 42 5.70 8.08 1.61
N ARG A 43 7.03 8.12 1.68
CA ARG A 43 7.74 8.91 2.70
C ARG A 43 7.30 10.38 2.63
N SER A 44 7.01 10.98 3.79
CA SER A 44 6.66 12.40 3.83
C SER A 44 7.92 13.24 3.61
N ALA A 45 7.83 14.22 2.71
CA ALA A 45 8.87 15.23 2.53
C ALA A 45 8.80 16.33 3.60
N GLU A 46 7.67 16.45 4.30
CA GLU A 46 7.37 17.54 5.23
C GLU A 46 7.57 17.11 6.70
N ARG A 47 7.47 15.80 6.99
CA ARG A 47 7.58 15.26 8.35
C ARG A 47 8.44 14.01 8.39
N GLU A 48 9.62 14.12 8.99
CA GLU A 48 10.54 13.01 9.17
C GLU A 48 9.89 11.83 9.93
N GLY A 49 10.16 10.61 9.46
CA GLY A 49 9.60 9.38 10.03
C GLY A 49 8.11 9.14 9.73
N ALA A 50 7.39 10.11 9.16
CA ALA A 50 6.00 9.93 8.76
C ALA A 50 5.86 9.54 7.28
N ARG A 51 4.73 8.93 6.96
CA ARG A 51 4.36 8.56 5.58
C ARG A 51 3.05 9.24 5.20
N ARG A 52 2.88 9.56 3.92
CA ARG A 52 1.60 9.96 3.34
C ARG A 52 0.92 8.73 2.76
N ILE A 53 -0.41 8.67 2.88
CA ILE A 53 -1.21 7.65 2.21
C ILE A 53 -1.41 8.09 0.76
N VAL A 54 -0.94 7.28 -0.20
CA VAL A 54 -1.23 7.49 -1.62
C VAL A 54 -2.60 6.88 -1.96
N GLY A 55 -2.89 5.68 -1.44
CA GLY A 55 -4.22 5.07 -1.53
C GLY A 55 -4.21 3.55 -1.35
N ALA A 56 -5.38 2.93 -1.40
CA ALA A 56 -5.51 1.47 -1.39
C ALA A 56 -5.08 0.86 -2.72
N ALA A 57 -4.50 -0.33 -2.67
CA ALA A 57 -4.07 -1.09 -3.85
C ALA A 57 -4.72 -2.47 -3.87
N TYR A 58 -4.90 -3.02 -5.08
CA TYR A 58 -5.08 -4.45 -5.27
C TYR A 58 -3.71 -5.06 -5.54
N VAL A 59 -3.25 -6.00 -4.71
CA VAL A 59 -2.03 -6.76 -5.01
C VAL A 59 -2.33 -8.24 -4.89
N HIS A 60 -2.13 -8.96 -5.98
CA HIS A 60 -2.43 -10.38 -6.04
C HIS A 60 -1.57 -11.16 -5.04
N GLY A 61 -2.19 -11.96 -4.18
CA GLY A 61 -1.51 -12.73 -3.14
C GLY A 61 -1.18 -11.95 -1.84
N ILE A 62 -1.66 -10.70 -1.70
CA ILE A 62 -1.46 -9.88 -0.49
C ILE A 62 -2.79 -9.46 0.15
N MET A 63 -3.87 -9.41 -0.63
CA MET A 63 -5.21 -9.05 -0.17
C MET A 63 -5.61 -9.86 1.07
N ASN A 64 -6.50 -9.30 1.90
CA ASN A 64 -7.00 -9.94 3.11
C ASN A 64 -5.89 -10.43 4.07
N GLY A 65 -4.69 -9.87 3.98
CA GLY A 65 -3.56 -10.28 4.82
C GLY A 65 -2.91 -11.61 4.40
N GLU A 66 -3.14 -12.11 3.18
CA GLU A 66 -2.52 -13.36 2.66
C GLU A 66 -0.99 -13.38 2.76
N ALA A 67 -0.35 -12.21 2.78
CA ALA A 67 1.10 -12.07 2.92
C ALA A 67 1.59 -11.97 4.38
N VAL A 68 0.69 -11.95 5.36
CA VAL A 68 1.03 -11.84 6.78
C VAL A 68 1.14 -13.25 7.37
N GLU A 69 2.34 -13.62 7.79
CA GLU A 69 2.60 -14.91 8.44
C GLU A 69 2.11 -14.91 9.90
N GLU A 70 1.90 -16.11 10.46
CA GLU A 70 1.59 -16.26 11.88
C GLU A 70 2.74 -15.72 12.75
N GLY A 71 2.40 -14.99 13.81
CA GLY A 71 3.40 -14.41 14.73
C GLY A 71 4.04 -13.10 14.23
N VAL A 72 3.57 -12.51 13.13
CA VAL A 72 3.99 -11.17 12.72
C VAL A 72 3.54 -10.14 13.75
N GLU A 73 4.51 -9.42 14.30
CA GLU A 73 4.28 -8.24 15.12
C GLU A 73 4.15 -7.00 14.23
N PHE A 74 3.04 -6.29 14.37
CA PHE A 74 2.81 -5.04 13.63
C PHE A 74 3.49 -3.88 14.36
N GLU A 75 4.26 -3.07 13.63
CA GLU A 75 4.84 -1.85 14.15
C GLU A 75 3.94 -0.63 13.93
N PRO A 76 3.92 0.35 14.85
CA PRO A 76 3.22 1.59 14.65
C PRO A 76 3.90 2.43 13.55
N VAL A 77 3.09 2.97 12.64
CA VAL A 77 3.54 3.90 11.60
C VAL A 77 2.85 5.25 11.78
N SER A 78 3.63 6.34 11.71
CA SER A 78 3.08 7.69 11.75
C SER A 78 2.65 8.14 10.36
N ILE A 79 1.44 8.68 10.25
CA ILE A 79 0.90 9.25 9.01
C ILE A 79 0.97 10.78 9.07
N HIS A 80 1.33 11.40 7.94
CA HIS A 80 1.32 12.84 7.70
C HIS A 80 0.26 13.19 6.66
#